data_AF-A0AA45LCS9-F1
#
_entry.id   AF-A0AA45LCS9-F1
#
_cell.length_a   1.000
_cell.length_b   1.000
_cell.length_c   1.000
_cell.angle_alpha   90.00
_cell.angle_beta   90.00
_cell.angle_gamma   90.00
#
_symmetry.space_group_name_H-M   'P 1'
#
loop_
_entity.id
_entity.type
_entity.pdbx_description
1 polymer ?
#
loop_
_entity_poly.entity_id
_entity_poly.type
_entity_poly.pdbx_seq_one_letter_code
_entity_poly.pdbx_strand_id
1 'polypeptide(L)' 'MNLKKILTFAGVGLLLFFLIAEPTQAAQTVTNILNTLREAAEALITFVKQLF' A
#
# COMPACT_ATOMS: atom_id res chain seq x y z
N MET A 1 -24.91 -6.42 -19.75
CA MET A 1 -24.08 -5.87 -18.65
C MET A 1 -22.62 -6.20 -18.92
N ASN A 2 -21.70 -5.24 -18.80
CA ASN A 2 -20.27 -5.49 -19.04
C ASN A 2 -19.61 -6.05 -17.78
N LEU A 3 -19.14 -7.30 -17.85
CA LEU A 3 -18.50 -8.00 -16.73
C LEU A 3 -17.31 -7.22 -16.14
N LYS A 4 -16.48 -6.60 -16.99
CA LYS A 4 -15.40 -5.71 -16.54
C LYS A 4 -15.90 -4.60 -15.62
N LYS A 5 -17.00 -3.93 -15.98
CA LYS A 5 -17.59 -2.86 -15.15
C LYS A 5 -18.05 -3.40 -13.81
N ILE A 6 -18.73 -4.55 -13.79
CA ILE A 6 -19.21 -5.16 -12.55
C ILE A 6 -18.04 -5.51 -11.63
N LEU A 7 -16.97 -6.10 -12.18
CA LEU A 7 -15.76 -6.42 -11.42
C LEU A 7 -15.06 -5.17 -10.90
N THR A 8 -14.96 -4.12 -11.70
CA THR A 8 -14.38 -2.85 -11.28
C THR A 8 -15.20 -2.22 -10.15
N PHE A 9 -16.53 -2.16 -10.28
CA PHE A 9 -17.40 -1.60 -9.24
C PHE A 9 -17.40 -2.45 -7.97
N ALA A 10 -17.39 -3.78 -8.08
CA ALA A 10 -17.29 -4.67 -6.93
C ALA A 10 -15.94 -4.50 -6.21
N GLY A 11 -14.83 -4.44 -6.95
CA GLY A 11 -13.50 -4.22 -6.38
C GLY A 11 -13.37 -2.86 -5.70
N VAL A 12 -13.81 -1.79 -6.38
CA VAL A 12 -13.80 -0.43 -5.80
C VAL A 12 -14.73 -0.34 -4.58
N GLY A 13 -15.90 -0.97 -4.64
CA GLY A 13 -16.84 -1.02 -3.52
C GLY A 13 -16.25 -1.73 -2.29
N LEU A 14 -15.55 -2.85 -2.50
CA LEU A 14 -14.86 -3.56 -1.42
C LEU A 14 -13.71 -2.75 -0.83
N LEU A 15 -12.94 -2.04 -1.66
CA LEU A 15 -11.87 -1.15 -1.18
C LEU A 15 -12.45 0.01 -0.36
N LEU A 16 -13.54 0.63 -0.81
CA LEU A 16 -14.21 1.70 -0.07
C LEU A 16 -14.82 1.18 1.24
N PHE A 17 -15.46 0.00 1.21
CA PHE A 17 -15.97 -0.65 2.41
C PHE A 17 -14.85 -0.92 3.41
N PHE A 18 -13.73 -1.50 2.98
CA PHE A 18 -12.58 -1.75 3.83
C PHE A 18 -12.00 -0.45 4.43
N LEU A 19 -11.84 0.58 3.59
CA LEU A 19 -11.34 1.88 4.03
C LEU A 19 -12.25 2.57 5.06
N ILE A 20 -13.57 2.44 4.93
CA ILE A 20 -14.55 3.10 5.80
C ILE A 20 -14.86 2.24 7.04
N ALA A 21 -14.98 0.93 6.89
CA ALA A 21 -15.32 0.01 7.98
C ALA A 21 -14.13 -0.26 8.91
N GLU A 22 -12.91 -0.31 8.36
CA GLU A 22 -11.68 -0.59 9.11
C GLU A 22 -10.57 0.44 8.81
N PRO A 23 -10.79 1.74 9.12
CA PRO A 23 -9.88 2.82 8.74
C PRO A 23 -8.49 2.69 9.38
N THR A 24 -8.41 2.08 10.56
CA THR A 24 -7.14 1.83 11.27
C THR A 24 -6.28 0.80 10.54
N GLN A 25 -6.86 -0.30 10.05
CA GLN A 25 -6.13 -1.31 9.26
C GLN A 25 -5.70 -0.76 7.90
N ALA A 26 -6.54 0.05 7.26
CA ALA A 26 -6.17 0.73 6.01
C ALA A 26 -4.97 1.68 6.23
N ALA A 27 -4.99 2.48 7.29
CA ALA A 27 -3.87 3.37 7.65
C ALA A 27 -2.59 2.58 7.99
N GLN A 28 -2.73 1.45 8.71
CA GLN A 28 -1.60 0.57 9.01
C GLN A 28 -0.98 0.00 7.74
N THR A 29 -1.80 -0.37 6.75
CA THR A 29 -1.32 -0.91 5.47
C THR A 29 -0.47 0.12 4.72
N VAL A 30 -0.95 1.36 4.61
CA VAL A 30 -0.17 2.45 3.99
C VAL A 30 1.10 2.74 4.77
N THR A 31 1.02 2.77 6.10
CA THR A 31 2.17 3.00 6.98
C THR A 31 3.23 1.91 6.82
N ASN A 32 2.82 0.66 6.71
CA ASN A 32 3.72 -0.47 6.48
C ASN A 32 4.45 -0.33 5.15
N ILE A 33 3.75 0.03 4.07
CA ILE A 33 4.36 0.28 2.75
C ILE A 33 5.41 1.39 2.87
N LEU A 34 5.07 2.51 3.52
CA LEU A 34 6.00 3.63 3.70
C LEU A 34 7.22 3.24 4.54
N ASN A 35 7.05 2.41 5.57
CA ASN A 35 8.15 1.91 6.37
C ASN A 35 9.07 1.00 5.55
N THR A 36 8.53 0.07 4.76
CA THR A 36 9.35 -0.79 3.88
C THR A 36 10.14 0.04 2.87
N LEU A 37 9.54 1.10 2.31
CA LEU A 37 10.26 2.01 1.41
C LEU A 37 11.38 2.77 2.12
N ARG A 38 11.16 3.19 3.37
CA ARG A 38 12.19 3.82 4.20
C ARG A 38 13.34 2.85 4.50
N GLU A 39 13.04 1.64 4.92
CA GLU A 39 14.04 0.60 5.21
C GLU A 39 14.88 0.28 3.95
N ALA A 40 14.24 0.17 2.79
CA ALA A 40 14.95 0.01 1.52
C ALA A 40 15.88 1.20 1.22
N ALA A 41 15.42 2.43 1.46
CA ALA A 41 16.25 3.62 1.29
C ALA A 41 17.45 3.64 2.25
N GLU A 42 17.26 3.29 3.52
CA GLU A 42 18.34 3.18 4.50
C GLU A 42 19.37 2.11 4.12
N ALA A 43 18.93 0.97 3.60
CA ALA A 43 19.81 -0.07 3.08
C ALA A 43 20.66 0.43 1.90
N LEU A 44 20.05 1.17 0.96
CA LEU A 44 20.77 1.76 -0.17
C LEU A 44 21.79 2.81 0.29
N ILE A 45 21.41 3.69 1.20
CA ILE A 45 22.31 4.70 1.78
C ILE A 45 23.49 4.02 2.48
N THR A 46 23.22 2.97 3.25
CA THR A 46 24.24 2.22 3.99
C THR A 46 25.22 1.54 3.03
N PHE A 47 24.72 0.90 1.98
CA PHE A 47 25.52 0.30 0.93
C PHE A 47 26.46 1.33 0.26
N VAL A 48 25.95 2.51 -0.09
CA VAL A 48 26.76 3.59 -0.67
C VAL A 48 27.85 4.05 0.31
N LYS A 49 27.51 4.23 1.59
CA LYS A 49 28.48 4.62 2.63
C LYS A 49 29.56 3.57 2.92
N GLN A 50 29.32 2.30 2.59
CA GLN A 50 30.31 1.23 2.75
C GLN A 50 31.23 1.10 1.53
N LEU A 51 30.80 1.60 0.37
CA LEU A 51 31.57 1.56 -0.88
C LEU A 51 32.56 2.73 -1.04
N PHE A 52 32.32 3.84 -0.34
CA PHE A 52 33.13 5.07 -0.38
C PHE A 52 33.72 5.37 1.00
#